data_AF-A0A7Y2XER4-F1
#
_entry.id   AF-A0A7Y2XER4-F1
#
_cell.length_a   1.000
_cell.length_b   1.000
_cell.length_c   1.000
_cell.angle_alpha   90.00
_cell.angle_beta   90.00
_cell.angle_gamma   90.00
#
_symmetry.space_group_name_H-M   'P 1'
#
loop_
_entity.id
_entity.type
_entity.pdbx_description
1 polymer ?
#
loop_
_entity_poly.entity_id
_entity_poly.type
_entity_poly.pdbx_seq_one_letter_code
_entity_poly.pdbx_strand_id
1 'polypeptide(L)'
;MFTKFPYFLIIFIVSFNFGCSKDSSVIEDVIINEDNTISTESTYMNMLTPSYYVSTIANPFKNEVDQFISEVEQIQFYHPLGSSEERPNYVVKTKFGDEKGIGPATQYHPAVDVYVGNFVTNVNVYATHEGYISTARDVDKYRQYVSITKNIEDDLGELIGKLVTIYAHIDLDLDAQEFLYQEGQYVREGALISKHLYAETVGGPHLHFEVRYYRATDVGNEEFYGGYGENFTEPSAGYWEYGYWSSTVGYGYANVMNHQLFLY
;
A
#
# COMPACT_ATOMS: atom_id res chain seq x y z
N MET A 1 -47.01 -64.22 6.59
CA MET A 1 -48.29 -64.49 5.89
C MET A 1 -48.73 -63.16 5.27
N PHE A 2 -48.75 -63.08 3.92
CA PHE A 2 -49.31 -62.03 3.02
C PHE A 2 -48.90 -60.55 3.21
N THR A 3 -48.63 -59.69 2.22
CA THR A 3 -48.18 -59.71 0.81
C THR A 3 -47.90 -58.22 0.47
N LYS A 4 -46.93 -57.92 -0.39
CA LYS A 4 -46.68 -56.58 -0.96
C LYS A 4 -47.87 -56.09 -1.80
N PHE A 5 -48.07 -54.76 -1.94
CA PHE A 5 -48.10 -54.02 -3.22
C PHE A 5 -48.07 -52.50 -2.95
N PRO A 6 -47.46 -51.67 -3.83
CA PRO A 6 -47.17 -50.25 -3.60
C PRO A 6 -48.23 -49.34 -4.25
N TYR A 7 -48.45 -48.15 -3.67
CA TYR A 7 -49.23 -47.09 -4.30
C TYR A 7 -48.30 -46.06 -4.95
N PHE A 8 -48.33 -46.03 -6.28
CA PHE A 8 -47.90 -44.92 -7.12
C PHE A 8 -48.81 -43.70 -6.87
N LEU A 9 -48.23 -42.51 -6.70
CA LEU A 9 -48.95 -41.25 -6.88
C LEU A 9 -48.29 -40.45 -8.01
N ILE A 10 -49.11 -40.07 -8.96
CA ILE A 10 -48.81 -39.44 -10.25
C ILE A 10 -49.17 -37.94 -10.17
N ILE A 11 -48.19 -37.08 -10.47
CA ILE A 11 -48.18 -35.81 -11.25
C ILE A 11 -49.15 -34.67 -10.85
N PHE A 12 -48.63 -33.44 -10.74
CA PHE A 12 -49.02 -32.31 -11.61
C PHE A 12 -47.96 -31.19 -11.61
N ILE A 13 -47.33 -30.99 -12.77
CA ILE A 13 -46.49 -29.85 -13.11
C ILE A 13 -47.44 -28.71 -13.50
N VAL A 14 -47.26 -27.53 -12.91
CA VAL A 14 -47.85 -26.28 -13.42
C VAL A 14 -46.72 -25.28 -13.65
N SER A 15 -46.34 -25.18 -14.91
CA SER A 15 -45.50 -24.13 -15.49
C SER A 15 -46.35 -22.87 -15.72
N PHE A 16 -45.96 -21.74 -15.10
CA PHE A 16 -46.46 -20.44 -15.51
C PHE A 16 -45.52 -19.82 -16.55
N ASN A 17 -46.00 -19.79 -17.79
CA ASN A 17 -45.50 -18.95 -18.85
C ASN A 17 -46.02 -17.52 -18.63
N PHE A 18 -45.12 -16.56 -18.48
CA PHE A 18 -45.39 -15.18 -18.90
C PHE A 18 -44.34 -14.82 -19.95
N GLY A 19 -44.77 -14.88 -21.21
CA GLY A 19 -44.13 -14.18 -22.30
C GLY A 19 -44.95 -12.95 -22.66
N CYS A 20 -44.28 -11.83 -22.93
CA CYS A 20 -44.56 -11.05 -24.13
C CYS A 20 -43.36 -10.14 -24.48
N SER A 21 -42.96 -10.28 -25.75
CA SER A 21 -41.94 -9.54 -26.52
C SER A 21 -42.26 -8.04 -26.66
N LYS A 22 -41.37 -7.13 -27.04
CA LYS A 22 -40.54 -6.94 -28.27
C LYS A 22 -39.76 -5.62 -28.00
N ASP A 23 -38.57 -5.29 -28.51
CA ASP A 23 -38.07 -5.33 -29.88
C ASP A 23 -36.53 -5.17 -29.88
N SER A 24 -35.93 -5.53 -31.01
CA SER A 24 -34.50 -5.68 -31.26
C SER A 24 -33.73 -4.35 -31.40
N SER A 25 -32.44 -4.39 -31.06
CA SER A 25 -31.41 -3.86 -31.96
C SER A 25 -30.15 -4.71 -31.84
N VAL A 26 -29.91 -5.47 -32.91
CA VAL A 26 -28.63 -6.06 -33.28
C VAL A 26 -27.61 -4.93 -33.47
N ILE A 27 -26.38 -5.12 -32.99
CA ILE A 27 -25.12 -4.90 -33.74
C ILE A 27 -23.97 -5.57 -32.96
N GLU A 28 -23.44 -6.61 -33.63
CA GLU A 28 -22.04 -7.03 -33.75
C GLU A 28 -21.32 -7.68 -32.56
N ASP A 29 -21.32 -9.02 -32.64
CA ASP A 29 -20.25 -9.97 -32.33
C ASP A 29 -18.87 -9.35 -32.02
N VAL A 30 -18.43 -9.53 -30.78
CA VAL A 30 -17.00 -9.69 -30.50
C VAL A 30 -16.76 -11.16 -30.20
N ILE A 31 -16.12 -11.80 -31.16
CA ILE A 31 -15.55 -13.15 -31.10
C ILE A 31 -14.67 -13.23 -29.85
N ILE A 32 -15.05 -14.06 -28.88
CA ILE A 32 -14.14 -14.50 -27.82
C ILE A 32 -13.25 -15.58 -28.45
N ASN A 33 -12.06 -15.18 -28.87
CA ASN A 33 -10.99 -16.12 -29.15
C ASN A 33 -10.51 -16.72 -27.82
N GLU A 34 -10.46 -18.05 -27.76
CA GLU A 34 -9.64 -18.78 -26.81
C GLU A 34 -8.18 -18.40 -27.07
N ASP A 35 -7.68 -17.41 -26.34
CA ASP A 35 -6.24 -17.23 -26.17
C ASP A 35 -5.93 -16.95 -24.71
N ASN A 36 -4.99 -17.72 -24.20
CA ASN A 36 -4.69 -17.88 -22.79
C ASN A 36 -3.74 -16.76 -22.33
N THR A 37 -4.18 -15.51 -22.47
CA THR A 37 -3.45 -14.33 -22.01
C THR A 37 -4.15 -13.72 -20.81
N ILE A 38 -3.47 -13.80 -19.66
CA ILE A 38 -3.83 -13.23 -18.37
C ILE A 38 -4.23 -11.76 -18.56
N SER A 39 -5.53 -11.47 -18.41
CA SER A 39 -6.01 -10.11 -18.27
C SER A 39 -5.81 -9.66 -16.82
N THR A 40 -4.77 -8.88 -16.56
CA THR A 40 -4.69 -8.08 -15.33
C THR A 40 -4.02 -6.75 -15.66
N GLU A 41 -4.69 -5.91 -16.45
CA GLU A 41 -4.49 -4.47 -16.25
C GLU A 41 -5.05 -4.15 -14.87
N SER A 42 -4.17 -4.08 -13.86
CA SER A 42 -4.55 -3.56 -12.56
C SER A 42 -5.05 -2.14 -12.81
N THR A 43 -6.26 -1.85 -12.37
CA THR A 43 -6.92 -0.55 -12.58
C THR A 43 -6.37 0.52 -11.61
N TYR A 44 -5.19 0.27 -11.02
CA TYR A 44 -4.63 1.02 -9.92
C TYR A 44 -3.29 1.64 -10.31
N MET A 45 -3.04 2.83 -9.76
CA MET A 45 -1.89 3.69 -9.95
C MET A 45 -0.62 3.08 -9.34
N ASN A 46 -0.20 1.94 -9.85
CA ASN A 46 0.75 1.07 -9.18
C ASN A 46 2.18 1.47 -9.45
N MET A 47 2.71 2.49 -8.75
CA MET A 47 4.15 2.86 -8.65
C MET A 47 4.90 3.20 -9.96
N LEU A 48 4.31 2.82 -11.08
CA LEU A 48 4.87 2.63 -12.39
C LEU A 48 3.94 3.45 -13.25
N THR A 49 4.28 4.72 -13.40
CA THR A 49 3.46 5.61 -14.22
C THR A 49 3.25 5.03 -15.63
N PRO A 50 2.27 5.52 -16.40
CA PRO A 50 2.03 5.05 -17.76
C PRO A 50 3.30 4.96 -18.62
N SER A 51 4.27 5.87 -18.42
CA SER A 51 5.55 5.89 -19.13
C SER A 51 6.46 4.67 -18.89
N TYR A 52 6.35 4.01 -17.73
CA TYR A 52 7.06 2.76 -17.45
C TYR A 52 6.61 1.62 -18.39
N TYR A 53 5.34 1.64 -18.80
CA TYR A 53 4.76 0.66 -19.72
C TYR A 53 4.94 1.02 -21.21
N VAL A 54 5.39 2.24 -21.54
CA VAL A 54 5.59 2.68 -22.93
C VAL A 54 6.92 2.17 -23.52
N SER A 55 7.85 1.67 -22.70
CA SER A 55 9.07 1.02 -23.19
C SER A 55 8.73 -0.35 -23.80
N THR A 56 8.82 -0.46 -25.13
CA THR A 56 8.61 -1.71 -25.89
C THR A 56 9.76 -2.72 -25.76
N ILE A 57 10.79 -2.39 -24.99
CA ILE A 57 11.93 -3.27 -24.74
C ILE A 57 11.66 -4.05 -23.46
N ALA A 58 11.39 -5.35 -23.61
CA ALA A 58 11.44 -6.29 -22.49
C ALA A 58 12.84 -6.24 -21.86
N ASN A 59 12.91 -5.65 -20.67
CA ASN A 59 14.13 -5.55 -19.89
C ASN A 59 13.98 -6.50 -18.68
N PRO A 60 14.93 -7.40 -18.38
CA PRO A 60 14.88 -8.26 -17.19
C PRO A 60 14.55 -7.51 -15.89
N PHE A 61 15.00 -6.26 -15.78
CA PHE A 61 14.66 -5.38 -14.67
C PHE A 61 13.15 -5.08 -14.57
N LYS A 62 12.47 -4.95 -15.70
CA LYS A 62 11.02 -4.71 -15.73
C LYS A 62 10.26 -5.91 -15.14
N ASN A 63 10.66 -7.12 -15.52
CA ASN A 63 10.02 -8.34 -15.06
C ASN A 63 10.23 -8.56 -13.56
N GLU A 64 11.42 -8.26 -13.03
CA GLU A 64 11.72 -8.30 -11.59
C GLU A 64 10.80 -7.37 -10.80
N VAL A 65 10.65 -6.12 -11.26
CA VAL A 65 9.78 -5.14 -10.62
C VAL A 65 8.30 -5.53 -10.76
N ASP A 66 7.86 -5.98 -11.94
CA ASP A 66 6.47 -6.40 -12.15
C ASP A 66 6.10 -7.57 -11.22
N GLN A 67 6.98 -8.56 -11.08
CA GLN A 67 6.80 -9.71 -10.18
C GLN A 67 6.73 -9.24 -8.72
N PHE A 68 7.66 -8.38 -8.30
CA PHE A 68 7.64 -7.85 -6.94
C PHE A 68 6.35 -7.08 -6.64
N ILE A 69 5.89 -6.24 -7.58
CA ILE A 69 4.68 -5.44 -7.44
C ILE A 69 3.43 -6.34 -7.39
N SER A 70 3.37 -7.40 -8.20
CA SER A 70 2.24 -8.34 -8.17
C SER A 70 2.09 -9.09 -6.84
N GLU A 71 3.19 -9.31 -6.11
CA GLU A 71 3.15 -9.88 -4.76
C GLU A 71 2.72 -8.84 -3.73
N VAL A 72 3.30 -7.64 -3.79
CA VAL A 72 3.08 -6.60 -2.78
C VAL A 72 1.67 -6.03 -2.80
N GLU A 73 1.03 -5.93 -3.96
CA GLU A 73 -0.36 -5.43 -4.08
C GLU A 73 -1.41 -6.34 -3.45
N GLN A 74 -1.07 -7.59 -3.19
CA GLN A 74 -1.97 -8.53 -2.52
C GLN A 74 -2.00 -8.31 -0.99
N ILE A 75 -1.08 -7.50 -0.47
CA ILE A 75 -0.97 -7.22 0.96
C ILE A 75 -1.97 -6.11 1.32
N GLN A 76 -2.99 -6.46 2.11
CA GLN A 76 -3.93 -5.49 2.64
C GLN A 76 -3.34 -4.77 3.85
N PHE A 77 -3.53 -3.46 3.91
CA PHE A 77 -3.05 -2.67 5.04
C PHE A 77 -4.13 -2.50 6.10
N TYR A 78 -3.75 -2.76 7.35
CA TYR A 78 -4.45 -2.21 8.49
C TYR A 78 -4.24 -0.70 8.55
N HIS A 79 -5.26 0.02 9.00
CA HIS A 79 -5.14 1.46 9.08
C HIS A 79 -4.25 1.89 10.26
N PRO A 80 -3.28 2.80 10.08
CA PRO A 80 -2.30 3.11 11.12
C PRO A 80 -2.89 3.77 12.36
N LEU A 81 -4.10 4.32 12.27
CA LEU A 81 -4.85 4.89 13.41
C LEU A 81 -5.94 3.97 13.98
N GLY A 82 -5.94 2.68 13.64
CA GLY A 82 -6.88 1.70 14.21
C GLY A 82 -8.08 1.37 13.31
N SER A 83 -8.88 0.42 13.82
CA SER A 83 -10.12 -0.04 13.19
C SER A 83 -11.12 1.09 13.01
N SER A 84 -12.05 0.98 12.08
CA SER A 84 -13.07 2.02 11.84
C SER A 84 -13.88 2.41 13.09
N GLU A 85 -14.00 1.52 14.05
CA GLU A 85 -14.76 1.70 15.29
C GLU A 85 -13.97 2.48 16.36
N GLU A 86 -12.65 2.33 16.37
CA GLU A 86 -11.75 2.93 17.38
C GLU A 86 -10.95 4.12 16.83
N ARG A 87 -10.96 4.32 15.51
CA ARG A 87 -10.16 5.31 14.82
C ARG A 87 -10.56 6.73 15.23
N PRO A 88 -9.61 7.57 15.70
CA PRO A 88 -9.89 8.95 16.00
C PRO A 88 -10.16 9.75 14.72
N ASN A 89 -10.87 10.86 14.83
CA ASN A 89 -10.99 11.82 13.73
C ASN A 89 -9.61 12.38 13.37
N TYR A 90 -9.32 12.45 12.08
CA TYR A 90 -8.06 12.99 11.55
C TYR A 90 -8.29 13.84 10.30
N VAL A 91 -7.28 14.60 9.94
CA VAL A 91 -7.21 15.35 8.68
C VAL A 91 -5.85 15.11 8.03
N VAL A 92 -5.84 14.98 6.71
CA VAL A 92 -4.61 14.94 5.92
C VAL A 92 -4.33 16.32 5.38
N LYS A 93 -3.15 16.87 5.70
CA LYS A 93 -2.76 18.22 5.25
C LYS A 93 -1.72 18.20 4.14
N THR A 94 -0.90 17.16 4.11
CA THR A 94 0.13 16.99 3.09
C THR A 94 0.03 15.56 2.59
N LYS A 95 -0.05 15.41 1.27
CA LYS A 95 -0.30 14.17 0.56
C LYS A 95 0.95 13.70 -0.14
N PHE A 96 0.93 12.41 -0.46
CA PHE A 96 1.95 11.79 -1.28
C PHE A 96 2.08 12.52 -2.61
N GLY A 97 3.30 12.95 -2.94
CA GLY A 97 3.58 13.69 -4.17
C GLY A 97 3.34 15.20 -4.11
N ASP A 98 2.96 15.76 -2.96
CA ASP A 98 2.87 17.22 -2.80
C ASP A 98 4.24 17.88 -2.99
N GLU A 99 4.27 19.02 -3.68
CA GLU A 99 5.50 19.78 -3.96
C GLU A 99 6.02 20.54 -2.74
N LYS A 100 7.34 20.50 -2.55
CA LYS A 100 8.07 21.25 -1.53
C LYS A 100 9.20 22.06 -2.17
N GLY A 101 9.11 23.38 -2.07
CA GLY A 101 10.06 24.31 -2.69
C GLY A 101 9.62 24.77 -4.07
N ILE A 102 10.48 25.51 -4.77
CA ILE A 102 10.18 26.09 -6.09
C ILE A 102 11.38 25.92 -7.02
N GLY A 103 11.13 25.50 -8.26
CA GLY A 103 12.12 25.46 -9.34
C GLY A 103 13.03 24.22 -9.29
N PRO A 104 14.31 24.34 -9.66
CA PRO A 104 15.22 23.19 -9.73
C PRO A 104 15.42 22.42 -8.41
N ALA A 105 15.07 23.04 -7.27
CA ALA A 105 15.16 22.45 -5.94
C ALA A 105 13.81 21.89 -5.43
N THR A 106 12.77 21.82 -6.27
CA THR A 106 11.48 21.23 -5.89
C THR A 106 11.67 19.77 -5.52
N GLN A 107 11.28 19.43 -4.29
CA GLN A 107 11.18 18.08 -3.76
C GLN A 107 9.71 17.67 -3.73
N TYR A 108 9.47 16.38 -3.55
CA TYR A 108 8.12 15.84 -3.43
C TYR A 108 7.96 15.08 -2.12
N HIS A 109 6.77 15.13 -1.53
CA HIS A 109 6.51 14.58 -0.21
C HIS A 109 6.31 13.05 -0.27
N PRO A 110 7.18 12.25 0.39
CA PRO A 110 7.17 10.77 0.36
C PRO A 110 6.06 10.06 1.12
N ALA A 111 5.13 10.82 1.66
CA ALA A 111 4.34 10.38 2.78
C ALA A 111 2.93 10.94 2.71
N VAL A 112 2.15 10.55 3.70
CA VAL A 112 0.92 11.24 4.05
C VAL A 112 1.08 11.76 5.48
N ASP A 113 0.82 13.06 5.67
CA ASP A 113 0.85 13.68 6.99
C ASP A 113 -0.55 13.73 7.58
N VAL A 114 -0.76 12.88 8.59
CA VAL A 114 -2.04 12.64 9.23
C VAL A 114 -2.09 13.33 10.59
N TYR A 115 -2.93 14.35 10.70
CA TYR A 115 -3.13 15.14 11.92
C TYR A 115 -4.36 14.65 12.66
N VAL A 116 -4.19 14.23 13.92
CA VAL A 116 -5.28 13.67 14.72
C VAL A 116 -5.86 14.72 15.65
N GLY A 117 -7.20 14.84 15.65
CA GLY A 117 -7.92 15.83 16.46
C GLY A 117 -7.41 17.26 16.22
N ASN A 118 -7.31 18.04 17.30
CA ASN A 118 -6.70 19.37 17.28
C ASN A 118 -5.21 19.29 17.65
N PHE A 119 -4.43 18.51 16.90
CA PHE A 119 -3.00 18.26 17.15
C PHE A 119 -2.72 17.62 18.51
N VAL A 120 -3.44 16.54 18.82
CA VAL A 120 -3.22 15.80 20.08
C VAL A 120 -2.00 14.89 19.96
N THR A 121 -1.28 14.69 21.06
CA THR A 121 -0.11 13.80 21.12
C THR A 121 -0.46 12.38 21.53
N ASN A 122 -1.46 12.18 22.40
CA ASN A 122 -1.85 10.84 22.87
C ASN A 122 -2.70 10.13 21.80
N VAL A 123 -2.04 9.42 20.90
CA VAL A 123 -2.64 8.77 19.72
C VAL A 123 -2.02 7.39 19.57
N ASN A 124 -2.88 6.37 19.58
CA ASN A 124 -2.44 5.03 19.26
C ASN A 124 -2.12 4.92 17.77
N VAL A 125 -0.92 4.42 17.47
CA VAL A 125 -0.48 4.08 16.12
C VAL A 125 -0.28 2.57 16.04
N TYR A 126 -0.76 1.96 14.96
CA TYR A 126 -0.79 0.53 14.76
C TYR A 126 -0.01 0.14 13.49
N ALA A 127 0.61 -1.04 13.53
CA ALA A 127 1.28 -1.64 12.39
C ALA A 127 0.28 -1.89 11.25
N THR A 128 0.55 -1.35 10.06
CA THR A 128 -0.29 -1.56 8.88
C THR A 128 -0.10 -2.93 8.25
N HIS A 129 1.02 -3.60 8.50
CA HIS A 129 1.30 -4.97 8.06
C HIS A 129 2.22 -5.66 9.08
N GLU A 130 2.33 -6.98 9.02
CA GLU A 130 3.27 -7.74 9.81
C GLU A 130 4.73 -7.58 9.32
N GLY A 131 5.69 -7.76 10.21
CA GLY A 131 7.12 -7.67 9.87
C GLY A 131 7.99 -7.44 11.08
N TYR A 132 9.26 -7.12 10.82
CA TYR A 132 10.25 -6.84 11.86
C TYR A 132 10.39 -5.34 12.09
N ILE A 133 10.33 -4.93 13.36
CA ILE A 133 10.47 -3.54 13.78
C ILE A 133 11.93 -3.11 13.76
N SER A 134 12.17 -1.88 13.29
CA SER A 134 13.38 -1.11 13.58
C SER A 134 13.02 0.29 14.06
N THR A 135 13.84 0.85 14.93
CA THR A 135 13.59 2.13 15.62
C THR A 135 14.76 3.07 15.44
N ALA A 136 14.47 4.35 15.22
CA ALA A 136 15.50 5.38 15.17
C ALA A 136 15.08 6.59 16.01
N ARG A 137 16.06 7.22 16.65
CA ARG A 137 15.91 8.40 17.52
C ARG A 137 16.87 9.50 17.06
N ASP A 138 16.51 10.73 17.39
CA ASP A 138 17.28 11.95 17.11
C ASP A 138 17.75 12.11 15.67
N VAL A 139 16.93 11.67 14.71
CA VAL A 139 17.22 11.77 13.28
C VAL A 139 16.78 13.14 12.75
N ASP A 140 17.64 13.85 12.02
CA ASP A 140 17.43 15.26 11.62
C ASP A 140 16.11 15.51 10.86
N LYS A 141 15.56 14.49 10.18
CA LYS A 141 14.32 14.56 9.38
C LYS A 141 13.07 14.18 10.17
N TYR A 142 13.08 13.01 10.79
CA TYR A 142 11.90 12.41 11.41
C TYR A 142 11.82 12.67 12.91
N ARG A 143 12.93 13.12 13.52
CA ARG A 143 13.24 13.02 14.95
C ARG A 143 13.25 11.59 15.43
N GLN A 144 12.09 10.95 15.48
CA GLN A 144 11.97 9.57 15.90
C GLN A 144 10.98 8.84 15.00
N TYR A 145 11.27 7.57 14.71
CA TYR A 145 10.40 6.75 13.89
C TYR A 145 10.50 5.26 14.25
N VAL A 146 9.42 4.54 13.94
CA VAL A 146 9.39 3.09 13.82
C VAL A 146 9.31 2.76 12.33
N SER A 147 10.04 1.74 11.91
CA SER A 147 9.85 1.11 10.60
C SER A 147 9.49 -0.36 10.78
N ILE A 148 8.66 -0.88 9.89
CA ILE A 148 8.31 -2.30 9.85
C ILE A 148 8.71 -2.84 8.48
N THR A 149 9.58 -3.85 8.48
CA THR A 149 10.05 -4.50 7.25
C THR A 149 9.43 -5.88 7.11
N LYS A 150 8.76 -6.11 5.98
CA LYS A 150 8.28 -7.42 5.53
C LYS A 150 9.12 -7.87 4.33
N ASN A 151 9.71 -9.05 4.43
CA ASN A 151 10.32 -9.72 3.29
C ASN A 151 9.22 -10.16 2.32
N ILE A 152 9.45 -9.94 1.04
CA ILE A 152 8.58 -10.36 -0.06
C ILE A 152 9.29 -11.49 -0.78
N GLU A 153 8.64 -12.64 -0.77
CA GLU A 153 9.13 -13.88 -1.35
C GLU A 153 8.24 -14.26 -2.53
N ASP A 154 8.81 -14.91 -3.54
CA ASP A 154 8.02 -15.49 -4.64
C ASP A 154 7.39 -16.83 -4.24
N ASP A 155 6.66 -17.46 -5.16
CA ASP A 155 6.03 -18.78 -4.99
C ASP A 155 7.01 -19.91 -4.62
N LEU A 156 8.32 -19.70 -4.84
CA LEU A 156 9.38 -20.66 -4.51
C LEU A 156 10.02 -20.38 -3.13
N GLY A 157 9.62 -19.29 -2.47
CA GLY A 157 10.21 -18.80 -1.22
C GLY A 157 11.52 -18.04 -1.42
N GLU A 158 11.85 -17.61 -2.65
CA GLU A 158 13.02 -16.79 -2.91
C GLU A 158 12.71 -15.33 -2.56
N LEU A 159 13.60 -14.67 -1.80
CA LEU A 159 13.46 -13.26 -1.46
C LEU A 159 13.62 -12.40 -2.72
N ILE A 160 12.52 -11.80 -3.17
CA ILE A 160 12.49 -10.91 -4.34
C ILE A 160 12.49 -9.43 -3.96
N GLY A 161 12.12 -9.09 -2.71
CA GLY A 161 12.18 -7.71 -2.25
C GLY A 161 11.74 -7.52 -0.80
N LYS A 162 11.52 -6.27 -0.42
CA LYS A 162 11.06 -5.88 0.91
C LYS A 162 10.00 -4.78 0.79
N LEU A 163 8.93 -4.94 1.56
CA LEU A 163 7.96 -3.89 1.85
C LEU A 163 8.32 -3.26 3.19
N VAL A 164 8.45 -1.94 3.22
CA VAL A 164 8.79 -1.17 4.41
C VAL A 164 7.78 -0.07 4.64
N THR A 165 7.22 0.01 5.85
CA THR A 165 6.45 1.17 6.29
C THR A 165 7.21 1.96 7.34
N ILE A 166 7.14 3.30 7.27
CA ILE A 166 7.74 4.19 8.26
C ILE A 166 6.63 4.99 8.93
N TYR A 167 6.68 5.00 10.26
CA TYR A 167 5.80 5.74 11.16
C TYR A 167 6.68 6.78 11.87
N ALA A 168 6.83 7.93 11.24
CA ALA A 168 7.65 9.02 11.75
C ALA A 168 6.83 10.00 12.59
N HIS A 169 7.56 10.81 13.37
CA HIS A 169 6.99 11.77 14.31
C HIS A 169 6.15 11.10 15.40
N ILE A 170 6.60 9.93 15.85
CA ILE A 170 6.11 9.24 17.06
C ILE A 170 7.06 9.50 18.23
N ASP A 171 6.59 9.36 19.47
CA ASP A 171 7.40 9.62 20.67
C ASP A 171 7.84 8.31 21.33
N LEU A 172 9.02 7.82 20.90
CA LEU A 172 9.61 6.57 21.36
C LEU A 172 10.10 6.65 22.81
N ASP A 173 10.29 7.85 23.37
CA ASP A 173 10.81 8.03 24.72
C ASP A 173 9.70 7.93 25.76
N LEU A 174 8.52 8.46 25.44
CA LEU A 174 7.31 8.21 26.22
C LEU A 174 6.89 6.73 26.13
N ASP A 175 6.96 6.15 24.93
CA ASP A 175 6.61 4.75 24.70
C ASP A 175 7.59 3.75 25.33
N ALA A 176 8.86 4.11 25.48
CA ALA A 176 9.88 3.25 26.08
C ALA A 176 9.54 2.87 27.53
N GLN A 177 8.86 3.75 28.27
CA GLN A 177 8.42 3.46 29.64
C GLN A 177 7.42 2.31 29.72
N GLU A 178 6.72 2.03 28.62
CA GLU A 178 5.71 0.98 28.50
C GLU A 178 6.21 -0.27 27.79
N PHE A 179 7.48 -0.30 27.36
CA PHE A 179 8.11 -1.42 26.65
C PHE A 179 7.28 -1.92 25.45
N LEU A 180 6.70 -1.00 24.67
CA LEU A 180 5.77 -1.36 23.59
C LEU A 180 6.41 -2.28 22.53
N TYR A 181 7.72 -2.15 22.27
CA TYR A 181 8.46 -3.01 21.34
C TYR A 181 9.97 -2.94 21.56
N GLN A 182 10.67 -3.89 20.94
CA GLN A 182 12.12 -3.99 20.91
C GLN A 182 12.62 -4.03 19.46
N GLU A 183 13.82 -3.50 19.23
CA GLU A 183 14.52 -3.60 17.94
C GLU A 183 14.58 -5.05 17.45
N GLY A 184 14.23 -5.30 16.18
CA GLY A 184 14.18 -6.62 15.58
C GLY A 184 12.99 -7.49 16.02
N GLN A 185 12.08 -6.97 16.83
CA GLN A 185 10.87 -7.70 17.22
C GLN A 185 9.94 -7.89 16.02
N TYR A 186 9.42 -9.11 15.86
CA TYR A 186 8.35 -9.37 14.91
C TYR A 186 7.01 -8.90 15.47
N VAL A 187 6.24 -8.15 14.67
CA VAL A 187 4.88 -7.73 14.98
C VAL A 187 3.91 -8.21 13.92
N ARG A 188 2.66 -8.39 14.36
CA ARG A 188 1.54 -8.69 13.46
C ARG A 188 0.92 -7.39 12.96
N GLU A 189 0.24 -7.46 11.82
CA GLU A 189 -0.71 -6.45 11.39
C GLU A 189 -1.66 -6.07 12.56
N GLY A 190 -1.92 -4.77 12.72
CA GLY A 190 -2.78 -4.22 13.77
C GLY A 190 -2.15 -4.21 15.17
N ALA A 191 -0.89 -4.61 15.33
CA ALA A 191 -0.20 -4.47 16.60
C ALA A 191 0.01 -2.99 16.94
N LEU A 192 -0.17 -2.62 18.22
CA LEU A 192 0.14 -1.28 18.70
C LEU A 192 1.65 -1.03 18.65
N ILE A 193 2.08 0.03 17.96
CA ILE A 193 3.50 0.39 17.77
C ILE A 193 3.84 1.79 18.30
N SER A 194 2.85 2.57 18.72
CA SER A 194 3.08 3.79 19.50
C SER A 194 1.79 4.21 20.19
N LYS A 195 1.90 4.94 21.30
CA LYS A 195 0.77 5.62 21.95
C LYS A 195 0.85 7.14 21.81
N HIS A 196 1.93 7.65 21.21
CA HIS A 196 2.26 9.05 21.28
C HIS A 196 2.84 9.56 19.95
N LEU A 197 2.29 10.67 19.46
CA LEU A 197 2.92 11.49 18.43
C LEU A 197 3.91 12.46 19.07
N TYR A 198 5.02 12.71 18.39
CA TYR A 198 6.08 13.60 18.83
C TYR A 198 5.58 15.05 18.85
N ALA A 199 5.67 15.68 20.02
CA ALA A 199 5.07 16.99 20.25
C ALA A 199 5.82 18.15 19.57
N GLU A 200 7.13 18.02 19.40
CA GLU A 200 7.99 19.11 18.95
C GLU A 200 8.24 19.09 17.43
N THR A 201 7.45 18.32 16.68
CA THR A 201 7.51 18.33 15.23
C THR A 201 7.11 19.70 14.68
N VAL A 202 7.89 20.22 13.73
CA VAL A 202 7.57 21.47 13.03
C VAL A 202 6.25 21.29 12.27
N GLY A 203 5.28 22.17 12.52
CA GLY A 203 3.90 22.03 11.99
C GLY A 203 2.91 21.40 12.98
N GLY A 204 3.41 20.93 14.13
CA GLY A 204 2.64 20.32 15.21
C GLY A 204 2.63 18.79 15.15
N PRO A 205 2.14 18.12 16.22
CA PRO A 205 2.03 16.67 16.28
C PRO A 205 1.19 16.11 15.13
N HIS A 206 1.77 15.17 14.39
CA HIS A 206 1.13 14.41 13.31
C HIS A 206 1.89 13.10 13.09
N LEU A 207 1.24 12.15 12.42
CA LEU A 207 1.89 10.97 11.89
C LEU A 207 2.37 11.27 10.48
N HIS A 208 3.67 11.13 10.22
CA HIS A 208 4.24 11.10 8.87
C HIS A 208 4.39 9.64 8.46
N PHE A 209 3.53 9.18 7.54
CA PHE A 209 3.44 7.76 7.16
C PHE A 209 3.93 7.52 5.74
N GLU A 210 4.95 6.66 5.60
CA GLU A 210 5.53 6.30 4.30
C GLU A 210 5.36 4.81 4.00
N VAL A 211 5.22 4.50 2.72
CA VAL A 211 5.33 3.14 2.18
C VAL A 211 6.50 3.11 1.21
N ARG A 212 7.41 2.17 1.40
CA ARG A 212 8.64 2.03 0.63
C ARG A 212 8.83 0.61 0.18
N TYR A 213 9.39 0.44 -1.01
CA TYR A 213 9.75 -0.86 -1.56
C TYR A 213 11.25 -0.90 -1.81
N TYR A 214 11.88 -2.02 -1.47
CA TYR A 214 13.31 -2.25 -1.70
C TYR A 214 13.53 -3.57 -2.44
N ARG A 215 14.59 -3.68 -3.23
CA ARG A 215 15.09 -5.00 -3.64
C ARG A 215 15.56 -5.79 -2.44
N ALA A 216 15.67 -7.10 -2.63
CA ALA A 216 16.15 -8.05 -1.63
C ALA A 216 17.49 -7.63 -1.00
N THR A 217 18.42 -7.13 -1.81
CA THR A 217 19.78 -6.76 -1.38
C THR A 217 19.90 -5.35 -0.81
N ASP A 218 18.90 -4.50 -1.01
CA ASP A 218 18.98 -3.09 -0.62
C ASP A 218 18.57 -2.88 0.83
N VAL A 219 19.17 -1.86 1.44
CA VAL A 219 18.97 -1.45 2.84
C VAL A 219 18.16 -0.16 2.96
N GLY A 220 17.74 0.43 1.83
CA GLY A 220 17.05 1.72 1.76
C GLY A 220 17.96 2.93 2.00
N ASN A 221 17.43 4.12 1.74
CA ASN A 221 18.05 5.42 2.05
C ASN A 221 16.94 6.36 2.58
N GLU A 222 17.27 7.28 3.50
CA GLU A 222 16.28 8.19 4.15
C GLU A 222 16.10 9.56 3.46
N GLU A 223 16.78 9.80 2.35
CA GLU A 223 16.78 11.07 1.62
C GLU A 223 15.44 11.33 0.92
N PHE A 224 15.09 12.61 0.76
CA PHE A 224 13.91 13.02 0.00
C PHE A 224 14.07 12.68 -1.48
N TYR A 225 12.95 12.38 -2.14
CA TYR A 225 12.95 12.18 -3.59
C TYR A 225 12.60 13.45 -4.35
N GLY A 226 13.24 13.61 -5.51
CA GLY A 226 12.92 14.64 -6.50
C GLY A 226 13.64 15.98 -6.31
N GLY A 227 14.01 16.53 -7.46
CA GLY A 227 14.75 17.78 -7.70
C GLY A 227 15.62 17.64 -8.96
N TYR A 228 15.95 18.73 -9.66
CA TYR A 228 16.85 18.75 -10.83
C TYR A 228 18.34 18.78 -10.42
N GLY A 229 18.70 18.06 -9.35
CA GLY A 229 20.06 18.02 -8.81
C GLY A 229 20.62 16.61 -8.88
N GLU A 230 21.93 16.48 -9.05
CA GLU A 230 22.64 15.20 -9.21
C GLU A 230 22.46 14.22 -8.02
N ASN A 231 22.00 14.72 -6.87
CA ASN A 231 21.76 13.95 -5.65
C ASN A 231 20.27 13.62 -5.40
N PHE A 232 19.36 14.07 -6.26
CA PHE A 232 17.94 13.75 -6.14
C PHE A 232 17.58 12.58 -7.05
N THR A 233 16.69 11.72 -6.58
CA THR A 233 16.10 10.70 -7.44
C THR A 233 15.22 11.33 -8.51
N GLU A 234 15.45 10.97 -9.78
CA GLU A 234 14.54 11.29 -10.90
C GLU A 234 13.38 10.32 -10.92
N PRO A 235 12.15 10.72 -11.30
CA PRO A 235 11.00 9.82 -11.34
C PRO A 235 11.22 8.72 -12.40
N SER A 236 10.79 7.49 -12.11
CA SER A 236 10.87 6.34 -13.03
C SER A 236 10.02 6.52 -14.27
N ALA A 237 9.08 7.46 -14.24
CA ALA A 237 8.06 7.78 -15.22
C ALA A 237 7.05 8.80 -14.60
N GLY A 238 6.30 9.58 -15.39
CA GLY A 238 5.06 10.32 -15.02
C GLY A 238 5.10 11.33 -13.86
N TYR A 239 3.92 11.64 -13.28
CA TYR A 239 3.74 12.58 -12.17
C TYR A 239 3.99 11.90 -10.81
N TRP A 240 4.39 12.69 -9.80
CA TRP A 240 4.82 12.21 -8.48
C TRP A 240 3.72 11.66 -7.56
N GLU A 241 2.47 11.56 -8.03
CA GLU A 241 1.31 11.13 -7.23
C GLU A 241 1.10 9.60 -7.18
N TYR A 242 1.79 8.81 -8.00
CA TYR A 242 1.52 7.38 -8.23
C TYR A 242 2.46 6.46 -7.42
N GLY A 243 3.75 6.81 -7.39
CA GLY A 243 4.82 6.08 -6.74
C GLY A 243 6.10 6.11 -7.58
N TYR A 244 7.22 5.64 -7.04
CA TYR A 244 8.56 5.82 -7.62
C TYR A 244 9.41 4.55 -7.48
N TRP A 245 10.34 4.29 -8.42
CA TRP A 245 11.41 3.30 -8.27
C TRP A 245 12.73 3.73 -8.94
N SER A 246 13.84 3.75 -8.21
CA SER A 246 15.18 3.98 -8.77
C SER A 246 15.79 2.68 -9.28
N SER A 247 16.00 2.53 -10.59
CA SER A 247 16.65 1.33 -11.15
C SER A 247 18.12 1.18 -10.70
N THR A 248 18.79 2.32 -10.48
CA THR A 248 20.20 2.40 -10.05
C THR A 248 20.37 2.02 -8.58
N VAL A 249 19.41 2.35 -7.72
CA VAL A 249 19.55 2.19 -6.26
C VAL A 249 18.56 1.15 -5.67
N GLY A 250 17.65 0.61 -6.48
CA GLY A 250 16.77 -0.51 -6.12
C GLY A 250 15.77 -0.21 -5.01
N TYR A 251 15.34 1.04 -4.88
CA TYR A 251 14.32 1.46 -3.90
C TYR A 251 13.22 2.30 -4.54
N GLY A 252 12.07 2.34 -3.89
CA GLY A 252 10.89 3.07 -4.32
C GLY A 252 9.98 3.54 -3.19
N TYR A 253 9.10 4.49 -3.52
CA TYR A 253 8.04 5.01 -2.64
C TYR A 253 6.65 4.73 -3.21
N ALA A 254 5.74 4.17 -2.44
CA ALA A 254 4.39 3.87 -2.87
C ALA A 254 3.39 4.86 -2.28
N ASN A 255 2.39 5.22 -3.07
CA ASN A 255 1.20 5.84 -2.55
C ASN A 255 0.42 4.81 -1.71
N VAL A 256 -0.07 5.22 -0.55
CA VAL A 256 -0.86 4.40 0.38
C VAL A 256 -2.11 3.79 -0.28
N MET A 257 -2.67 4.45 -1.30
CA MET A 257 -3.84 3.96 -2.03
C MET A 257 -3.58 2.65 -2.76
N ASN A 258 -2.32 2.35 -3.10
CA ASN A 258 -1.92 1.09 -3.75
C ASN A 258 -2.18 -0.11 -2.85
N HIS A 259 -2.28 0.12 -1.54
CA HIS A 259 -2.57 -0.88 -0.51
C HIS A 259 -4.01 -0.78 0.02
N GLN A 260 -4.89 -0.14 -0.75
CA GLN A 260 -6.29 0.12 -0.37
C GLN A 260 -6.41 0.91 0.95
N LEU A 261 -5.35 1.63 1.34
CA LEU A 261 -5.34 2.46 2.53
C LEU A 261 -5.80 3.88 2.19
N PHE A 262 -7.07 4.16 2.47
CA PHE A 262 -7.70 5.44 2.19
C PHE A 262 -7.46 6.46 3.32
N LEU A 263 -6.46 7.33 3.13
CA LEU A 263 -6.14 8.47 4.01
C LEU A 263 -6.59 9.79 3.37
N TYR A 264 -7.91 10.03 3.26
CA TYR A 264 -8.47 11.28 2.72
C TYR A 264 -9.84 11.64 3.29
#